data_AF-A0A3S0K834-F1
#
_entry.id   AF-A0A3S0K834-F1
#
_cell.length_a   1.000
_cell.length_b   1.000
_cell.length_c   1.000
_cell.angle_alpha   90.00
_cell.angle_beta   90.00
_cell.angle_gamma   90.00
#
_symmetry.space_group_name_H-M   'P 1'
#
loop_
_entity.id
_entity.type
_entity.pdbx_description
1 polymer ?
#
loop_
_entity_poly.entity_id
_entity_poly.type
_entity_poly.pdbx_seq_one_letter_code
_entity_poly.pdbx_strand_id
1 'polypeptide(L)'
;MLYGKWYAKATKKTDLNEAIAMAHRIFMDYEIRAETNTLFDSKRFKDVAEKAIDQMQSELLHGGGKVIYKDYIGALRKYHIPYFDRMFITSIDQEMIREFDKWRIEEFQRIPAKSTIQTQGKGLRRYFNKRGGGIELECQPPLSKLKRGNTQRCSDLTSLMVVE
;
A
#
# COMPACT_ATOMS: atom_id res chain seq x y z
N MET A 1 -23.59 -13.22 8.41
CA MET A 1 -23.55 -12.67 7.05
C MET A 1 -23.31 -11.17 7.19
N LEU A 2 -22.28 -10.62 6.56
CA LEU A 2 -21.94 -9.19 6.61
C LEU A 2 -22.06 -8.64 5.20
N TYR A 3 -22.92 -7.64 4.99
CA TYR A 3 -23.10 -6.97 3.69
C TYR A 3 -23.34 -7.93 2.51
N GLY A 4 -24.14 -8.99 2.72
CA GLY A 4 -24.44 -9.98 1.68
C GLY A 4 -23.32 -10.98 1.37
N LYS A 5 -22.17 -10.91 2.06
CA LYS A 5 -21.05 -11.84 1.91
C LYS A 5 -20.92 -12.76 3.12
N TRP A 6 -20.50 -14.00 2.84
CA TRP A 6 -20.25 -15.02 3.85
C TRP A 6 -18.77 -15.01 4.26
N TYR A 7 -18.52 -14.78 5.55
CA TYR A 7 -17.19 -14.86 6.14
C TYR A 7 -17.19 -15.93 7.23
N ALA A 8 -16.23 -16.84 7.15
CA ALA A 8 -16.04 -17.90 8.13
C ALA A 8 -14.59 -17.85 8.65
N LYS A 9 -14.43 -17.88 9.98
CA LYS A 9 -13.13 -17.93 10.65
C LYS A 9 -13.25 -18.79 11.89
N ALA A 10 -12.35 -19.76 12.04
CA ALA A 10 -12.31 -20.60 13.23
C ALA A 10 -11.79 -19.80 14.44
N THR A 11 -12.39 -20.03 15.61
CA THR A 11 -11.97 -19.43 16.89
C THR A 11 -10.63 -20.01 17.39
N LYS A 12 -10.30 -21.25 16.98
CA LYS A 12 -9.10 -22.00 17.39
C LYS A 12 -8.98 -22.16 18.91
N LYS A 13 -10.12 -22.32 19.59
CA LYS A 13 -10.20 -22.55 21.04
C LYS A 13 -10.83 -23.89 21.34
N THR A 14 -10.28 -24.58 22.33
CA THR A 14 -10.79 -25.86 22.86
C THR A 14 -11.90 -25.64 23.87
N ASP A 15 -11.74 -24.65 24.75
CA ASP A 15 -12.70 -24.32 25.81
C ASP A 15 -13.89 -23.53 25.28
N LEU A 16 -15.10 -23.95 25.67
CA LEU A 16 -16.37 -23.39 25.16
C LEU A 16 -16.52 -21.90 25.49
N ASN A 17 -16.27 -21.50 26.74
CA ASN A 17 -16.42 -20.11 27.18
C ASN A 17 -15.42 -19.19 26.47
N GLU A 18 -14.19 -19.65 26.27
CA GLU A 18 -13.20 -18.91 25.49
C GLU A 18 -13.57 -18.83 24.01
N ALA A 19 -14.13 -19.91 23.45
CA ALA A 19 -14.57 -19.94 22.06
C ALA A 19 -15.70 -18.94 21.80
N ILE A 20 -16.68 -18.83 22.71
CA ILE A 20 -17.77 -17.85 22.62
C ILE A 20 -17.21 -16.42 22.66
N ALA A 21 -16.38 -16.10 23.65
CA ALA A 21 -15.77 -14.78 23.75
C ALA A 21 -14.92 -14.42 22.51
N MET A 22 -14.18 -15.41 21.97
CA MET A 22 -13.39 -15.23 20.76
C MET A 22 -14.27 -15.03 19.52
N ALA A 23 -15.38 -15.76 19.40
CA ALA A 23 -16.32 -15.59 18.30
C ALA A 23 -16.90 -14.17 18.27
N HIS A 24 -17.27 -13.62 19.44
CA HIS A 24 -17.72 -12.23 19.55
C HIS A 24 -16.64 -11.23 19.13
N ARG A 25 -15.40 -11.41 19.59
CA ARG A 25 -14.27 -10.54 19.18
C ARG A 25 -14.04 -10.59 17.67
N ILE A 26 -14.02 -11.79 17.10
CA ILE A 26 -13.89 -11.97 15.66
C ILE A 26 -15.01 -11.23 14.93
N PHE A 27 -16.26 -11.39 15.36
CA PHE A 27 -17.40 -10.71 14.75
C PHE A 27 -17.25 -9.19 14.78
N MET A 28 -16.93 -8.61 15.95
CA MET A 28 -16.69 -7.16 16.07
C MET A 28 -15.52 -6.68 15.20
N ASP A 29 -14.42 -7.43 15.15
CA ASP A 29 -13.29 -7.10 14.27
C ASP A 29 -13.72 -7.01 12.80
N TYR A 30 -14.58 -7.92 12.35
CA TYR A 30 -15.10 -7.91 10.98
C TYR A 30 -16.06 -6.74 10.73
N GLU A 31 -16.91 -6.39 11.69
CA GLU A 31 -17.76 -5.18 11.61
C GLU A 31 -16.93 -3.91 11.49
N ILE A 32 -15.98 -3.69 12.41
CA ILE A 32 -15.10 -2.52 12.41
C ILE A 32 -14.33 -2.42 11.10
N ARG A 33 -13.83 -3.54 10.57
CA ARG A 33 -13.12 -3.56 9.28
C ARG A 33 -14.03 -3.23 8.10
N ALA A 34 -15.29 -3.62 8.16
CA ALA A 34 -16.27 -3.30 7.14
C ALA A 34 -16.62 -1.81 7.17
N GLU A 35 -16.87 -1.24 8.35
CA GLU A 35 -17.13 0.19 8.53
C GLU A 35 -15.95 1.06 8.09
N THR A 36 -14.72 0.64 8.42
CA THR A 36 -13.49 1.38 8.07
C THR A 36 -13.04 1.18 6.63
N ASN A 37 -13.78 0.44 5.79
CA ASN A 37 -13.42 0.07 4.42
C ASN A 37 -12.06 -0.66 4.29
N THR A 38 -11.55 -1.27 5.37
CA THR A 38 -10.29 -2.02 5.38
C THR A 38 -10.47 -3.51 5.10
N LEU A 39 -11.72 -3.99 5.00
CA LEU A 39 -12.03 -5.36 4.65
C LEU A 39 -11.73 -5.62 3.16
N PHE A 40 -10.53 -6.13 2.86
CA PHE A 40 -10.15 -6.54 1.51
C PHE A 40 -10.43 -8.03 1.32
N ASP A 41 -11.31 -8.38 0.38
CA ASP A 41 -11.60 -9.78 0.02
C ASP A 41 -10.43 -10.44 -0.73
N SER A 42 -9.61 -9.62 -1.42
CA SER A 42 -8.49 -10.05 -2.25
C SER A 42 -7.19 -9.36 -1.84
N LYS A 43 -6.09 -10.10 -1.93
CA LYS A 43 -4.72 -9.58 -1.69
C LYS A 43 -4.06 -9.05 -2.96
N ARG A 44 -4.78 -9.00 -4.08
CA ARG A 44 -4.27 -8.48 -5.36
C ARG A 44 -4.10 -6.98 -5.31
N PHE A 45 -3.12 -6.46 -6.06
CA PHE A 45 -2.83 -5.04 -6.07
C PHE A 45 -4.00 -4.22 -6.66
N LYS A 46 -4.61 -4.67 -7.76
CA LYS A 46 -5.71 -3.96 -8.41
C LYS A 46 -6.89 -3.69 -7.48
N ASP A 47 -7.42 -4.72 -6.83
CA ASP A 47 -8.62 -4.62 -5.98
C ASP A 47 -8.41 -3.63 -4.81
N VAL A 48 -7.19 -3.60 -4.28
CA VAL A 48 -6.82 -2.67 -3.20
C VAL A 48 -6.60 -1.26 -3.75
N ALA A 49 -5.99 -1.14 -4.94
CA ALA A 49 -5.75 0.14 -5.59
C ALA A 49 -7.07 0.84 -5.98
N GLU A 50 -8.04 0.09 -6.48
CA GLU A 50 -9.39 0.59 -6.80
C GLU A 50 -10.09 1.15 -5.56
N LYS A 51 -10.13 0.39 -4.45
CA LYS A 51 -10.68 0.89 -3.18
C LYS A 51 -9.96 2.15 -2.67
N ALA A 52 -8.64 2.22 -2.82
CA ALA A 52 -7.88 3.41 -2.43
C ALA A 52 -8.23 4.62 -3.30
N ILE A 53 -8.46 4.42 -4.60
CA ILE A 53 -8.93 5.45 -5.52
C ILE A 53 -10.33 5.92 -5.12
N ASP A 54 -11.27 5.01 -4.91
CA ASP A 54 -12.66 5.34 -4.54
C ASP A 54 -12.71 6.17 -3.26
N GLN A 55 -11.89 5.81 -2.27
CA GLN A 55 -11.79 6.55 -1.03
C GLN A 55 -11.17 7.95 -1.22
N MET A 56 -10.12 8.09 -2.03
CA MET A 56 -9.56 9.41 -2.37
C MET A 56 -10.57 10.27 -3.15
N GLN A 57 -11.36 9.66 -4.03
CA GLN A 57 -12.44 10.34 -4.75
C GLN A 57 -13.55 10.80 -3.80
N SER A 58 -13.95 9.94 -2.87
CA SER A 58 -14.90 10.29 -1.81
C SER A 58 -14.37 11.45 -0.96
N GLU A 59 -13.12 11.42 -0.51
CA GLU A 59 -12.48 12.52 0.23
C GLU A 59 -12.46 13.84 -0.56
N LEU A 60 -12.24 13.78 -1.88
CA LEU A 60 -12.31 14.96 -2.76
C LEU A 60 -13.74 15.50 -2.90
N LEU A 61 -14.75 14.64 -2.99
CA LEU A 61 -16.16 15.04 -3.11
C LEU A 61 -16.67 15.70 -1.82
N HIS A 62 -16.25 15.22 -0.66
CA HIS A 62 -16.63 15.78 0.65
C HIS A 62 -15.86 17.07 0.99
N GLY A 63 -15.06 17.63 0.07
CA GLY A 63 -14.36 18.91 0.23
C GLY A 63 -13.16 18.91 1.18
N GLY A 64 -12.85 17.77 1.82
CA GLY A 64 -11.70 17.61 2.73
C GLY A 64 -10.41 17.11 2.05
N GLY A 65 -10.48 16.73 0.77
CA GLY A 65 -9.37 16.10 0.06
C GLY A 65 -8.27 17.09 -0.35
N LYS A 66 -7.01 16.68 -0.23
CA LYS A 66 -5.87 17.44 -0.78
C LYS A 66 -5.95 17.44 -2.31
N VAL A 67 -5.70 18.59 -2.95
CA VAL A 67 -5.67 18.72 -4.43
C VAL A 67 -4.75 17.67 -5.08
N ILE A 68 -3.67 17.29 -4.39
CA ILE A 68 -2.67 16.30 -4.79
C ILE A 68 -3.28 14.89 -5.00
N TYR A 69 -4.47 14.59 -4.44
CA TYR A 69 -5.10 13.29 -4.64
C TYR A 69 -5.47 13.03 -6.10
N LYS A 70 -5.74 14.07 -6.89
CA LYS A 70 -5.96 13.93 -8.34
C LYS A 70 -4.72 13.37 -9.04
N ASP A 71 -3.53 13.86 -8.65
CA ASP A 71 -2.26 13.39 -9.20
C ASP A 71 -1.96 11.95 -8.80
N TYR A 72 -2.28 11.59 -7.55
CA TYR A 72 -2.12 10.22 -7.06
C TYR A 72 -3.06 9.24 -7.78
N ILE A 73 -4.32 9.60 -7.97
CA ILE A 73 -5.29 8.78 -8.72
C ILE A 73 -4.80 8.57 -10.16
N GLY A 74 -4.34 9.65 -10.81
CA GLY A 74 -3.77 9.56 -12.16
C GLY A 74 -2.56 8.65 -12.24
N ALA A 75 -1.64 8.76 -11.27
CA ALA A 75 -0.45 7.91 -11.19
C ALA A 75 -0.78 6.43 -10.97
N LEU A 76 -1.75 6.12 -10.11
CA LEU A 76 -2.16 4.74 -9.84
C LEU A 76 -2.80 4.09 -11.06
N ARG A 77 -3.75 4.80 -11.70
CA ARG A 77 -4.47 4.30 -12.88
C ARG A 77 -3.57 4.12 -14.10
N LYS A 78 -2.65 5.05 -14.32
CA LYS A 78 -1.82 5.05 -15.54
C LYS A 78 -0.61 4.13 -15.46
N TYR A 79 0.00 3.95 -14.28
CA TYR A 79 1.29 3.26 -14.17
C TYR A 79 1.22 2.03 -13.28
N HIS A 80 0.63 2.14 -12.09
CA HIS A 80 0.74 1.08 -11.09
C HIS A 80 -0.24 -0.07 -11.36
N ILE A 81 -1.49 0.25 -11.73
CA ILE A 81 -2.49 -0.78 -12.03
C ILE A 81 -2.08 -1.62 -13.25
N PRO A 82 -1.66 -1.05 -14.40
CA PRO A 82 -1.27 -1.85 -15.56
C PRO A 82 -0.11 -2.81 -15.30
N TYR A 83 0.87 -2.38 -14.50
CA TYR A 83 2.05 -3.19 -14.21
C TYR A 83 1.82 -4.23 -13.11
N PHE A 84 1.14 -3.87 -12.02
CA PHE A 84 0.94 -4.74 -10.85
C PHE A 84 -0.41 -5.47 -10.83
N ASP A 85 -1.25 -5.35 -11.86
CA ASP A 85 -2.66 -5.82 -11.90
C ASP A 85 -2.88 -7.18 -11.18
N ARG A 86 -2.22 -8.23 -11.69
CA ARG A 86 -2.39 -9.61 -11.21
C ARG A 86 -1.46 -9.97 -10.06
N MET A 87 -0.60 -9.06 -9.62
CA MET A 87 0.39 -9.32 -8.58
C MET A 87 -0.25 -9.24 -7.20
N PHE A 88 0.22 -10.10 -6.30
CA PHE A 88 -0.13 -10.01 -4.89
C PHE A 88 0.71 -8.94 -4.22
N ILE A 89 0.09 -8.18 -3.33
CA ILE A 89 0.81 -7.10 -2.62
C ILE A 89 1.93 -7.66 -1.74
N THR A 90 1.77 -8.89 -1.26
CA THR A 90 2.78 -9.60 -0.45
C THR A 90 4.00 -10.05 -1.24
N SER A 91 3.91 -10.10 -2.58
CA SER A 91 5.02 -10.51 -3.44
C SER A 91 5.75 -9.31 -4.07
N ILE A 92 5.37 -8.07 -3.72
CA ILE A 92 6.05 -6.88 -4.23
C ILE A 92 7.34 -6.71 -3.43
N ASP A 93 8.47 -7.03 -4.06
CA ASP A 93 9.80 -6.88 -3.49
C ASP A 93 10.54 -5.67 -4.09
N GLN A 94 11.69 -5.30 -3.52
CA GLN A 94 12.53 -4.21 -3.99
C GLN A 94 12.99 -4.41 -5.45
N GLU A 95 13.19 -5.65 -5.88
CA GLU A 95 13.59 -5.95 -7.26
C GLU A 95 12.50 -5.58 -8.26
N MET A 96 11.25 -5.93 -7.95
CA MET A 96 10.07 -5.62 -8.75
C MET A 96 9.87 -4.10 -8.90
N ILE A 97 10.23 -3.34 -7.86
CA ILE A 97 10.19 -1.87 -7.91
C ILE A 97 11.26 -1.33 -8.88
N ARG A 98 12.46 -1.92 -8.89
CA ARG A 98 13.51 -1.55 -9.85
C ARG A 98 13.12 -1.90 -11.29
N GLU A 99 12.47 -3.04 -11.49
CA GLU A 99 11.94 -3.42 -12.80
C GLU A 99 10.82 -2.50 -13.27
N PHE A 100 9.94 -2.09 -12.35
CA PHE A 100 8.91 -1.10 -12.62
C PHE A 100 9.50 0.25 -13.08
N ASP A 101 10.58 0.71 -12.46
CA ASP A 101 11.24 1.95 -12.89
C ASP A 101 11.85 1.85 -14.29
N LYS A 102 12.37 0.67 -14.69
CA LYS A 102 12.83 0.43 -16.06
C LYS A 102 11.66 0.42 -17.05
N TRP A 103 10.62 -0.35 -16.74
CA TRP A 103 9.40 -0.44 -17.55
C TRP A 103 8.77 0.94 -17.79
N ARG A 104 8.77 1.80 -16.77
CA ARG A 104 8.28 3.19 -16.90
C ARG A 104 9.09 4.02 -17.89
N ILE A 105 10.41 3.85 -17.96
CA ILE A 105 11.24 4.59 -18.90
C ILE A 105 10.91 4.17 -20.34
N GLU A 106 10.68 2.87 -20.55
CA GLU A 106 10.25 2.31 -21.84
C GLU A 106 8.88 2.85 -22.25
N GLU A 107 7.90 2.83 -21.34
CA GLU A 107 6.54 3.31 -21.59
C GLU A 107 6.47 4.82 -21.86
N PHE A 108 7.31 5.63 -21.21
CA PHE A 108 7.32 7.07 -21.40
C PHE A 108 8.05 7.51 -22.67
N GLN A 109 8.96 6.68 -23.21
CA GLN A 109 9.96 7.09 -24.20
C GLN A 109 10.77 8.34 -23.80
N ARG A 110 10.73 8.72 -22.52
CA ARG A 110 11.40 9.88 -21.92
C ARG A 110 11.66 9.62 -20.44
N ILE A 111 12.71 10.24 -19.91
CA ILE A 111 13.02 10.16 -18.49
C ILE A 111 12.02 11.05 -17.73
N PRO A 112 11.22 10.50 -16.81
CA PRO A 112 10.27 11.30 -16.03
C PRO A 112 11.03 12.27 -15.11
N ALA A 113 10.47 13.47 -14.92
CA ALA A 113 11.03 14.45 -14.00
C ALA A 113 11.08 13.90 -12.57
N LYS A 114 12.08 14.32 -11.80
CA LYS A 114 12.27 13.90 -10.40
C LYS A 114 11.02 14.16 -9.54
N SER A 115 10.35 15.29 -9.76
CA SER A 115 9.09 15.65 -9.09
C SER A 115 8.00 14.61 -9.35
N THR A 116 7.90 14.11 -10.58
CA THR A 116 6.93 13.07 -10.97
C THR A 116 7.22 11.75 -10.25
N ILE A 117 8.49 11.32 -10.18
CA ILE A 117 8.87 10.09 -9.46
C ILE A 117 8.53 10.20 -7.97
N GLN A 118 8.82 11.36 -7.36
CA GLN A 118 8.51 11.60 -5.95
C GLN A 118 7.00 11.60 -5.67
N THR A 119 6.19 12.22 -6.53
CA THR A 119 4.73 12.21 -6.40
C THR A 119 4.16 10.79 -6.50
N GLN A 120 4.70 9.98 -7.41
CA GLN A 120 4.31 8.58 -7.56
C GLN A 120 4.69 7.74 -6.33
N GLY A 121 5.92 7.87 -5.84
CA GLY A 121 6.37 7.20 -4.60
C GLY A 121 5.54 7.61 -3.38
N LYS A 122 5.14 8.89 -3.27
CA LYS A 122 4.23 9.37 -2.22
C LYS A 122 2.83 8.77 -2.33
N GLY A 123 2.29 8.66 -3.55
CA GLY A 123 1.01 8.01 -3.82
C GLY A 123 1.04 6.53 -3.40
N LEU A 124 2.11 5.82 -3.77
CA LEU A 124 2.32 4.42 -3.42
C LEU A 124 2.49 4.22 -1.90
N ARG A 125 3.28 5.06 -1.22
CA ARG A 125 3.43 4.98 0.24
C ARG A 125 2.12 5.26 0.98
N ARG A 126 1.28 6.18 0.48
CA ARG A 126 -0.05 6.42 1.07
C ARG A 126 -0.97 5.21 0.90
N TYR A 127 -0.90 4.56 -0.27
CA TYR A 127 -1.60 3.29 -0.51
C TYR A 127 -1.17 2.21 0.49
N PHE A 128 0.13 2.03 0.73
CA PHE A 128 0.62 1.04 1.69
C PHE A 128 0.30 1.40 3.15
N ASN A 129 0.47 2.66 3.55
CA ASN A 129 0.19 3.12 4.91
C ASN A 129 -1.30 2.91 5.30
N LYS A 130 -2.22 3.14 4.35
CA LYS A 130 -3.66 2.92 4.59
C LYS A 130 -4.01 1.46 4.87
N ARG A 131 -3.14 0.51 4.49
CA ARG A 131 -3.33 -0.92 4.74
C ARG A 131 -2.83 -1.37 6.12
N GLY A 132 -2.21 -0.49 6.91
CA GLY A 132 -1.60 -0.85 8.20
C GLY A 132 -0.34 -1.72 8.08
N GLY A 133 0.22 -1.85 6.88
CA GLY A 133 1.53 -2.47 6.66
C GLY A 133 2.57 -1.37 6.56
N GLY A 134 3.41 -1.21 7.60
CA GLY A 134 4.58 -0.36 7.56
C GLY A 134 5.61 -0.90 6.57
N ILE A 135 5.38 -0.68 5.28
CA ILE A 135 6.42 -0.83 4.26
C ILE A 135 6.93 0.57 3.99
N GLU A 136 8.03 0.93 4.66
CA GLU A 136 8.83 2.08 4.28
C GLU A 136 9.53 1.78 2.96
N LEU A 137 8.79 1.99 1.87
CA LEU A 137 9.40 2.14 0.56
C LEU A 137 10.10 3.50 0.53
N GLU A 138 11.34 3.54 1.01
CA GLU A 138 12.28 4.55 0.53
C GLU A 138 12.51 4.27 -0.96
N CYS A 139 11.80 5.01 -1.81
CA CYS A 139 12.20 5.13 -3.20
C CYS A 139 13.61 5.72 -3.22
N GLN A 140 14.62 4.87 -3.38
CA GLN A 140 16.00 5.33 -3.53
C GLN A 140 16.07 6.40 -4.63
N PRO A 141 16.89 7.44 -4.45
CA PRO A 141 17.07 8.47 -5.47
C PRO A 141 17.57 7.83 -6.78
N PRO A 142 17.22 8.40 -7.94
CA PRO A 142 17.57 7.83 -9.24
C PRO A 142 19.08 7.59 -9.35
N LEU A 143 19.46 6.49 -10.02
CA LEU A 143 20.83 5.98 -10.26
C LEU A 143 21.80 6.97 -10.95
N SER A 144 21.42 8.24 -11.14
CA SER A 144 22.25 9.28 -11.78
C SER A 144 23.20 10.01 -10.82
N LYS A 145 23.43 9.47 -9.62
CA LYS A 145 24.33 10.07 -8.61
C LYS A 145 25.38 9.06 -8.11
N LEU A 146 26.03 8.31 -8.99
CA LEU A 146 27.38 7.80 -8.67
C LEU A 146 28.40 8.93 -8.93
N LYS A 147 28.47 9.91 -8.01
CA LYS A 147 29.66 10.75 -7.93
C LYS A 147 30.70 9.96 -7.14
N ARG A 148 31.84 9.66 -7.78
CA ARG A 148 33.06 9.17 -7.15
C ARG A 148 33.34 9.97 -5.87
N GLY A 149 33.49 9.28 -4.74
CA GLY A 149 34.01 9.86 -3.49
C GLY A 149 32.97 10.11 -2.40
N ASN A 150 32.39 9.04 -1.85
CA ASN A 150 32.38 8.74 -0.40
C ASN A 150 31.48 7.54 -0.16
N THR A 151 32.12 6.40 0.15
CA THR A 151 31.44 5.21 0.63
C THR A 151 31.02 5.44 2.07
N GLN A 152 29.83 6.01 2.30
CA GLN A 152 29.19 5.87 3.61
C GLN A 152 28.65 4.43 3.65
N ARG A 153 29.40 3.57 4.33
CA ARG A 153 29.02 2.18 4.61
C ARG A 153 27.66 2.16 5.30
N CYS A 154 26.80 1.25 4.85
CA CYS A 154 25.57 0.87 5.54
C CYS A 154 25.96 0.16 6.85
N SER A 155 26.21 0.91 7.93
CA SER A 155 26.44 0.34 9.26
C SER A 155 25.72 1.06 10.41
N ASP A 156 25.01 2.17 10.18
CA ASP A 156 24.42 2.93 11.29
C ASP A 156 22.95 3.26 11.04
N LEU A 157 22.06 2.26 11.07
CA LEU A 157 20.65 2.45 11.44
C LEU A 157 20.10 1.23 12.20
N THR A 158 20.94 0.66 13.06
CA THR A 158 20.52 -0.21 14.17
C THR A 158 20.64 0.56 15.48
N SER A 159 19.83 1.61 15.66
CA SER A 159 19.38 2.08 16.98
C SER A 159 18.40 3.25 16.83
N LEU A 160 17.11 2.96 16.91
CA LEU A 160 16.07 3.70 17.65
C LEU A 160 14.69 3.14 17.31
N MET A 161 14.47 1.91 17.75
CA MET A 161 13.15 1.41 18.16
C MET A 161 13.39 0.38 19.25
N VAL A 162 13.72 0.87 20.45
CA VAL A 162 13.44 0.18 21.71
C VAL A 162 12.53 1.13 22.49
N VAL A 163 11.34 0.62 22.80
CA VAL A 163 10.51 0.87 23.98
C VAL A 163 11.08 1.92 24.95
N GLU A 164 10.40 3.05 25.07
CA GLU A 164 9.61 3.45 26.26
C GLU A 164 8.46 4.39 25.83
#